data_AF-A0A3P7DP97-F1
#
_entry.id   AF-A0A3P7DP97-F1
#
_cell.length_a   1.000
_cell.length_b   1.000
_cell.length_c   1.000
_cell.angle_alpha   90.00
_cell.angle_beta   90.00
_cell.angle_gamma   90.00
#
_symmetry.space_group_name_H-M   'P 1'
#
loop_
_entity.id
_entity.type
_entity.pdbx_description
1 polymer ?
#
loop_
_entity_poly.entity_id
_entity_poly.type
_entity_poly.pdbx_seq_one_letter_code
_entity_poly.pdbx_strand_id
1 'polypeptide(L)'
;MRAEGNPESIFEQKVEKKRSKLILPSPQISDKEMEEIVKIGQATDTIREFNDNNPTSTLLHDYQMPIHENTARTARTPSMYADALQKEAENMLALQNVQTPLKGGVNTPLHDLNLQSALPQDRSVVTPNTVLSNITATPSSILQGTTGQSEPATPSSTPFRDQLSINNPQLSCDSRGELKKALSSLPAPRNEFVIMVPPEETEASQEETTEWVEDASDVDAQNAEARELLRIQKLKKESQVIQRGLPKPSKINEQSFKPISGKSDIAKADDVIKAEMFGILKHDVDEHPIDDISLDDLEEAGKMIQNEMRPEEHASLNSNLWAVIEQCSSELILAQNKFTRLGVLSKKDQIDALSAKFQLYRDWMNTRAKKTAKMEKKLKVKLAGYQSIGQHLIKLIEEVRAELEACKREKATFELLEKNEEKAIKKRLNKLMEEVTQQEKREKELQKRYDELMQEKWNIGQALVRMDATITAQPVTYQ
;
A
#
# COMPACT_ATOMS: atom_id res chain seq x y z
N MET A 1 -25.04 -61.19 -35.49
CA MET A 1 -24.62 -59.80 -35.18
C MET A 1 -23.52 -59.88 -34.14
N ARG A 2 -22.28 -59.56 -34.52
CA ARG A 2 -21.11 -59.67 -33.64
C ARG A 2 -20.91 -58.30 -33.00
N ALA A 3 -21.20 -58.19 -31.71
CA ALA A 3 -21.06 -56.95 -30.95
C ALA A 3 -19.57 -56.60 -30.83
N GLU A 4 -19.19 -55.44 -31.37
CA GLU A 4 -17.84 -54.91 -31.29
C GLU A 4 -17.54 -54.42 -29.87
N GLY A 5 -16.37 -54.80 -29.37
CA GLY A 5 -15.91 -54.50 -28.02
C GLY A 5 -15.62 -53.01 -27.85
N ASN A 6 -16.17 -52.45 -26.78
CA ASN A 6 -15.78 -51.14 -26.28
C ASN A 6 -14.33 -51.21 -25.77
N PRO A 7 -13.41 -50.36 -26.24
CA PRO A 7 -12.02 -50.39 -25.79
C PRO A 7 -11.94 -49.99 -24.32
N GLU A 8 -11.40 -50.87 -23.49
CA GLU A 8 -11.22 -50.63 -22.07
C GLU A 8 -10.39 -49.37 -21.82
N SER A 9 -11.05 -48.50 -21.08
CA SER A 9 -10.64 -47.20 -20.62
C SER A 9 -9.28 -47.24 -19.92
N ILE A 10 -8.31 -46.56 -20.52
CA ILE A 10 -6.95 -46.26 -20.01
C ILE A 10 -6.96 -45.60 -18.60
N PHE A 11 -8.15 -45.27 -18.07
CA PHE A 11 -8.35 -44.63 -16.77
C PHE A 11 -8.38 -45.58 -15.57
N GLU A 12 -8.33 -46.91 -15.73
CA GLU A 12 -8.31 -47.81 -14.57
C GLU A 12 -6.97 -47.87 -13.83
N GLN A 13 -5.85 -47.51 -14.48
CA GLN A 13 -4.55 -47.46 -13.80
C GLN A 13 -4.38 -46.14 -13.05
N LYS A 14 -4.99 -46.05 -11.86
CA LYS A 14 -4.66 -45.04 -10.84
C LYS A 14 -3.23 -45.25 -10.33
N VAL A 15 -2.25 -44.70 -11.04
CA VAL A 15 -0.86 -44.66 -10.57
C VAL A 15 -0.75 -43.57 -9.51
N GLU A 16 -0.91 -43.96 -8.24
CA GLU A 16 -0.71 -43.10 -7.08
C GLU A 16 0.77 -42.74 -6.92
N LYS A 17 1.21 -41.64 -7.56
CA LYS A 17 2.53 -41.06 -7.30
C LYS A 17 2.53 -40.41 -5.91
N LYS A 18 3.14 -41.10 -4.94
CA LYS A 18 3.39 -40.56 -3.58
C LYS A 18 4.25 -39.30 -3.71
N ARG A 19 3.66 -38.14 -3.43
CA ARG A 19 4.36 -36.84 -3.45
C ARG A 19 5.38 -36.81 -2.32
N SER A 20 6.61 -36.38 -2.62
CA SER A 20 7.61 -36.12 -1.59
C SER A 20 7.13 -35.03 -0.63
N LYS A 21 7.45 -35.18 0.65
CA LYS A 21 7.11 -34.17 1.67
C LYS A 21 7.84 -32.87 1.35
N LEU A 22 7.08 -31.78 1.24
CA LEU A 22 7.60 -30.44 0.99
C LEU A 22 8.30 -29.95 2.27
N ILE A 23 9.64 -30.01 2.27
CA ILE A 23 10.46 -29.46 3.34
C ILE A 23 10.57 -27.97 3.07
N LEU A 24 9.79 -27.18 3.79
CA LEU A 24 9.94 -25.73 3.81
C LEU A 24 11.06 -25.37 4.80
N PRO A 25 11.94 -24.42 4.45
CA PRO A 25 12.88 -23.86 5.42
C PRO A 25 12.10 -23.20 6.57
N SER A 26 12.65 -23.29 7.79
CA SER A 26 12.08 -22.63 8.96
C SER A 26 11.97 -21.11 8.72
N PRO A 27 10.92 -20.46 9.22
CA PRO A 27 10.76 -19.02 9.10
C PRO A 27 11.99 -18.30 9.65
N GLN A 28 12.48 -17.29 8.93
CA GLN A 28 13.64 -16.50 9.35
C GLN A 28 13.29 -15.49 10.45
N ILE A 29 12.00 -15.28 10.69
CA ILE A 29 11.48 -14.34 11.66
C ILE A 29 10.76 -15.11 12.76
N SER A 30 11.04 -14.77 14.01
CA SER A 30 10.36 -15.34 15.17
C SER A 30 8.96 -14.74 15.30
N ASP A 31 7.99 -15.48 15.83
CA ASP A 31 6.63 -14.99 16.08
C ASP A 31 6.64 -13.72 16.97
N LYS A 32 7.61 -13.60 17.88
CA LYS A 32 7.80 -12.39 18.70
C LYS A 32 8.19 -11.17 17.87
N GLU A 33 9.09 -11.33 16.91
CA GLU A 33 9.51 -10.24 16.02
C GLU A 33 8.34 -9.83 15.11
N MET A 34 7.52 -10.79 14.69
CA MET A 34 6.28 -10.51 13.94
C MET A 34 5.28 -9.70 14.79
N GLU A 35 5.06 -10.07 16.05
CA GLU A 35 4.20 -9.31 16.96
C GLU A 35 4.72 -7.89 17.19
N GLU A 36 6.04 -7.72 17.29
CA GLU A 36 6.66 -6.40 17.46
C GLU A 36 6.50 -5.52 16.22
N ILE A 37 6.67 -6.08 15.02
CA ILE A 37 6.41 -5.38 13.75
C ILE A 37 4.92 -4.97 13.64
N VAL A 38 3.99 -5.85 14.03
CA VAL A 38 2.55 -5.53 14.06
C VAL A 38 2.26 -4.41 15.05
N LYS A 39 2.90 -4.42 16.23
CA LYS A 39 2.73 -3.39 17.25
C LYS A 39 3.28 -2.03 16.81
N ILE A 40 4.42 -2.02 16.12
CA ILE A 40 4.98 -0.82 15.48
C ILE A 40 4.02 -0.30 14.40
N GLY A 41 3.47 -1.18 13.56
CA GLY A 41 2.46 -0.82 12.56
C GLY A 41 1.21 -0.19 13.17
N GLN A 42 0.67 -0.77 14.24
CA GLN A 42 -0.47 -0.19 14.97
C GLN A 42 -0.12 1.15 15.62
N ALA A 43 1.09 1.32 16.13
CA ALA A 43 1.56 2.61 16.63
C ALA A 43 1.61 3.66 15.51
N THR A 44 2.09 3.30 14.32
CA THR A 44 2.07 4.21 13.17
C THR A 44 0.65 4.57 12.71
N ASP A 45 -0.30 3.64 12.75
CA ASP A 45 -1.70 3.92 12.41
C ASP A 45 -2.41 4.77 13.47
N THR A 46 -2.16 4.54 14.76
CA THR A 46 -2.73 5.40 15.82
C THR A 46 -2.20 6.82 15.77
N ILE A 47 -0.92 7.01 15.43
CA ILE A 47 -0.35 8.35 15.20
C ILE A 47 -1.01 9.04 13.99
N ARG A 48 -1.43 8.29 12.97
CA ARG A 48 -2.20 8.82 11.83
C ARG A 48 -3.58 9.32 12.29
N GLU A 49 -4.34 8.52 13.03
CA GLU A 49 -5.69 8.91 13.52
C GLU A 49 -5.67 10.17 14.42
N PHE A 50 -4.62 10.35 15.22
CA PHE A 50 -4.50 11.55 16.05
C PHE A 50 -4.06 12.81 15.28
N ASN A 51 -3.51 12.68 14.08
CA ASN A 51 -2.97 13.81 13.30
C ASN A 51 -3.86 14.22 12.12
N ASP A 52 -5.14 13.82 12.13
CA ASP A 52 -6.09 13.89 11.02
C ASP A 52 -6.50 15.31 10.55
N ASN A 53 -5.82 16.36 10.99
CA ASN A 53 -6.14 17.75 10.63
C ASN A 53 -5.02 18.52 9.90
N ASN A 54 -3.95 17.87 9.46
CA ASN A 54 -2.88 18.56 8.72
C ASN A 54 -2.64 17.93 7.32
N PRO A 55 -2.66 18.70 6.21
CA PRO A 55 -2.45 18.21 4.84
C PRO A 55 -1.10 17.51 4.58
N THR A 56 -0.20 17.46 5.55
CA THR A 56 1.04 16.67 5.49
C THR A 56 0.79 15.16 5.34
N SER A 57 -0.41 14.64 5.64
CA SER A 57 -0.73 13.22 5.42
C SER A 57 -0.65 12.81 3.94
N THR A 58 -0.84 13.75 3.01
CA THR A 58 -0.72 13.46 1.56
C THR A 58 0.74 13.27 1.13
N LEU A 59 1.73 13.70 1.91
CA LEU A 59 3.14 13.48 1.60
C LEU A 59 3.69 12.15 2.15
N LEU A 60 2.98 11.50 3.08
CA LEU A 60 3.31 10.16 3.57
C LEU A 60 2.67 9.09 2.67
N HIS A 61 3.13 9.00 1.41
CA HIS A 61 2.71 7.92 0.52
C HIS A 61 3.40 6.60 0.89
N ASP A 62 2.58 5.55 1.03
CA ASP A 62 3.00 4.20 1.35
C ASP A 62 3.92 3.60 0.25
N TYR A 63 5.19 3.39 0.57
CA TYR A 63 6.10 2.54 -0.21
C TYR A 63 5.90 1.06 0.12
N GLN A 64 4.69 0.54 -0.07
CA GLN A 64 4.45 -0.90 -0.15
C GLN A 64 4.19 -1.29 -1.60
N MET A 65 5.26 -1.34 -2.40
CA MET A 65 5.18 -2.02 -3.69
C MET A 65 5.32 -3.53 -3.49
N PRO A 66 4.32 -4.33 -3.88
CA PRO A 66 4.44 -5.78 -3.83
C PRO A 66 5.46 -6.20 -4.89
N ILE A 67 6.55 -6.82 -4.44
CA ILE A 67 7.56 -7.43 -5.28
C ILE A 67 6.86 -8.55 -6.07
N HIS A 68 6.55 -8.27 -7.34
CA HIS A 68 6.12 -9.30 -8.28
C HIS A 68 7.32 -10.22 -8.54
N GLU A 69 7.27 -11.40 -7.93
CA GLU A 69 8.20 -12.50 -8.14
C GLU A 69 8.15 -12.99 -9.59
N ASN A 70 9.01 -12.43 -10.45
CA ASN A 70 9.34 -13.07 -11.72
C ASN A 70 10.48 -14.06 -11.49
N THR A 71 10.13 -15.33 -11.64
CA THR A 71 10.97 -16.53 -11.57
C THR A 71 12.08 -16.50 -12.61
N ALA A 72 13.17 -15.80 -12.33
CA ALA A 72 14.44 -15.96 -13.03
C ALA A 72 15.57 -15.89 -12.01
N ARG A 73 16.01 -17.08 -11.59
CA ARG A 73 17.02 -17.35 -10.57
C ARG A 73 18.31 -16.55 -10.85
N THR A 74 18.54 -15.52 -10.05
CA THR A 74 19.88 -14.99 -9.79
C THR A 74 20.10 -15.05 -8.29
N ALA A 75 21.15 -15.74 -7.86
CA ALA A 75 21.50 -15.88 -6.46
C ALA A 75 21.80 -14.50 -5.88
N ARG A 76 20.86 -13.97 -5.11
CA ARG A 76 21.00 -12.68 -4.43
C ARG A 76 22.04 -12.85 -3.33
N THR A 77 23.07 -12.01 -3.34
CA THR A 77 24.03 -11.90 -2.25
C THR A 77 23.28 -11.53 -0.95
N PRO A 78 23.64 -12.13 0.19
CA PRO A 78 23.00 -11.83 1.47
C PRO A 78 23.18 -10.34 1.77
N SER A 79 22.06 -9.64 1.89
CA SER A 79 22.04 -8.22 2.15
C SER A 79 22.35 -8.00 3.63
N MET A 80 23.61 -7.77 3.97
CA MET A 80 23.99 -7.27 5.29
C MET A 80 23.67 -5.78 5.39
N TYR A 81 22.41 -5.39 5.23
CA TYR A 81 21.95 -4.04 5.51
C TYR A 81 21.26 -4.06 6.86
N ALA A 82 22.03 -3.81 7.91
CA ALA A 82 21.44 -3.12 9.04
C ALA A 82 21.45 -1.64 8.63
N ASP A 83 20.27 -1.09 8.35
CA ASP A 83 20.11 0.26 7.83
C ASP A 83 20.75 1.25 8.81
N ALA A 84 21.79 1.95 8.35
CA ALA A 84 22.52 2.92 9.17
C ALA A 84 21.60 4.05 9.62
N LEU A 85 20.64 4.43 8.77
CA LEU A 85 19.68 5.50 9.05
C LEU A 85 18.69 5.09 10.14
N GLN A 86 18.22 3.83 10.11
CA GLN A 86 17.32 3.30 11.14
C GLN A 86 18.02 3.24 12.51
N LYS A 87 19.27 2.78 12.55
CA LYS A 87 20.07 2.74 13.79
C LYS A 87 20.39 4.13 14.33
N GLU A 88 20.62 5.11 13.46
CA GLU A 88 20.79 6.51 13.86
C GLU A 88 19.50 7.10 14.42
N ALA A 89 18.35 6.85 13.78
CA ALA A 89 17.05 7.27 14.28
C ALA A 89 16.72 6.66 15.65
N GLU A 90 17.06 5.37 15.85
CA GLU A 90 16.93 4.71 17.14
C GLU A 90 17.85 5.33 18.21
N ASN A 91 19.09 5.66 17.86
CA ASN A 91 20.00 6.38 18.74
C ASN A 91 19.47 7.78 19.12
N MET A 92 18.86 8.51 18.18
CA MET A 92 18.23 9.81 18.47
C MET A 92 17.04 9.67 19.42
N LEU A 93 16.15 8.71 19.19
CA LEU A 93 15.02 8.45 20.08
C LEU A 93 15.48 8.01 21.47
N ALA A 94 16.53 7.18 21.53
CA ALA A 94 17.13 6.75 22.79
C ALA A 94 17.75 7.92 23.56
N LEU A 95 18.35 8.90 22.88
CA LEU A 95 18.94 10.10 23.51
C LEU A 95 17.89 11.14 23.93
N GLN A 96 16.75 11.21 23.25
CA GLN A 96 15.73 12.24 23.51
C GLN A 96 15.20 12.21 24.94
N ASN A 97 15.07 11.03 25.55
CA ASN A 97 14.46 10.87 26.88
C ASN A 97 15.47 10.71 28.02
N VAL A 98 16.76 10.95 27.78
CA VAL A 98 17.82 10.67 28.75
C VAL A 98 18.24 11.97 29.42
N GLN A 99 18.16 12.00 30.75
CA GLN A 99 18.64 13.13 31.53
C GLN A 99 20.15 13.26 31.36
N THR A 100 20.60 14.50 31.19
CA THR A 100 22.00 14.87 30.98
C THR A 100 22.96 14.11 31.92
N PRO A 101 24.11 13.64 31.43
CA PRO A 101 25.04 12.82 32.20
C PRO A 101 25.61 13.50 33.47
N LEU A 102 25.42 14.81 33.62
CA LEU A 102 25.84 15.56 34.81
C LEU A 102 25.17 15.08 36.12
N LYS A 103 23.96 14.49 36.05
CA LYS A 103 23.24 14.04 37.26
C LYS A 103 23.73 12.70 37.83
N GLY A 104 24.67 12.03 37.17
CA GLY A 104 25.13 10.70 37.55
C GLY A 104 24.08 9.65 37.23
N GLY A 105 24.45 8.68 36.40
CA GLY A 105 23.58 7.61 35.95
C GLY A 105 24.31 6.72 34.95
N VAL A 106 23.72 5.55 34.65
CA VAL A 106 24.20 4.67 33.59
C VAL A 106 23.76 5.23 32.24
N ASN A 107 24.71 5.41 31.31
CA ASN A 107 24.42 5.92 29.97
C ASN A 107 23.55 4.91 29.20
N THR A 108 22.56 5.41 28.46
CA THR A 108 21.71 4.60 27.58
C THR A 108 22.56 3.92 26.51
N PRO A 109 22.41 2.60 26.29
CA PRO A 109 23.18 1.90 25.27
C PRO A 109 22.81 2.42 23.88
N LEU A 110 23.81 2.89 23.13
CA LEU A 110 23.66 3.37 21.76
C LEU A 110 24.24 2.33 20.79
N HIS A 111 23.64 2.21 19.62
CA HIS A 111 24.18 1.40 18.53
C HIS A 111 25.51 1.99 18.05
N ASP A 112 26.58 1.19 18.06
CA ASP A 112 27.88 1.58 17.53
C ASP A 112 27.81 1.65 16.00
N LEU A 113 27.65 2.87 15.49
CA LEU A 113 27.66 3.17 14.06
C LEU A 113 29.09 3.24 13.49
N ASN A 114 30.11 2.81 14.26
CA ASN A 114 31.52 2.82 13.89
C ASN A 114 31.97 4.15 13.24
N LEU A 115 31.51 5.26 13.82
CA LEU A 115 31.83 6.63 13.41
C LEU A 115 33.19 7.10 14.00
N GLN A 116 34.09 6.19 14.34
CA GLN A 116 35.42 6.54 14.88
C GLN A 116 36.34 7.19 13.84
N SER A 117 35.89 7.34 12.59
CA SER A 117 36.61 8.03 11.54
C SER A 117 35.64 8.71 10.57
N ALA A 118 35.93 9.96 10.19
CA ALA A 118 35.20 10.71 9.17
C ALA A 118 35.42 10.17 7.74
N LEU A 119 36.24 9.12 7.59
CA LEU A 119 36.55 8.50 6.30
C LEU A 119 35.77 7.18 6.15
N PRO A 120 35.07 6.98 5.01
CA PRO A 120 34.34 5.75 4.74
C PRO A 120 35.33 4.57 4.64
N GLN A 121 35.15 3.54 5.48
CA GLN A 121 35.87 2.28 5.32
C GLN A 121 35.20 1.42 4.26
N ASP A 122 36.00 1.00 3.28
CA ASP A 122 35.60 0.21 2.13
C ASP A 122 35.29 -1.24 2.56
N ARG A 123 34.00 -1.61 2.57
CA ARG A 123 33.58 -3.00 2.80
C ARG A 123 33.49 -3.70 1.45
N SER A 124 34.65 -3.98 0.85
CA SER A 124 34.71 -4.65 -0.45
C SER A 124 34.45 -6.15 -0.30
N VAL A 125 33.26 -6.61 -0.71
CA VAL A 125 33.01 -8.03 -0.99
C VAL A 125 33.32 -8.27 -2.46
N VAL A 126 34.43 -8.96 -2.73
CA VAL A 126 34.88 -9.32 -4.09
C VAL A 126 33.90 -10.31 -4.71
N THR A 127 33.14 -9.86 -5.70
CA THR A 127 32.33 -10.72 -6.57
C THR A 127 33.23 -11.35 -7.64
N PRO A 128 33.33 -12.69 -7.74
CA PRO A 128 34.09 -13.32 -8.82
C PRO A 128 33.38 -13.09 -10.15
N ASN A 129 34.13 -12.52 -11.08
CA ASN A 129 33.69 -11.98 -12.37
C ASN A 129 33.33 -13.12 -13.34
N THR A 130 32.05 -13.35 -13.61
CA THR A 130 31.57 -14.46 -14.46
C THR A 130 31.64 -14.18 -15.97
N VAL A 131 32.12 -13.00 -16.38
CA VAL A 131 32.05 -12.57 -17.79
C VAL A 131 33.23 -13.11 -18.63
N LEU A 132 34.30 -13.60 -18.00
CA LEU A 132 35.48 -14.10 -18.73
C LEU A 132 35.32 -15.52 -19.32
N SER A 133 34.27 -16.26 -18.98
CA SER A 133 34.13 -17.66 -19.44
C SER A 133 33.43 -17.83 -20.79
N ASN A 134 32.95 -16.76 -21.43
CA ASN A 134 32.12 -16.89 -22.63
C ASN A 134 32.78 -16.39 -23.93
N ILE A 135 34.08 -16.05 -23.91
CA ILE A 135 34.77 -15.48 -25.10
C ILE A 135 35.46 -16.55 -25.97
N THR A 136 35.49 -17.83 -25.56
CA THR A 136 36.19 -18.88 -26.32
C THR A 136 35.23 -19.94 -26.88
N ALA A 137 34.45 -19.59 -27.91
CA ALA A 137 33.85 -20.59 -28.81
C ALA A 137 33.43 -19.93 -30.13
N THR A 138 34.38 -19.75 -31.05
CA THR A 138 34.10 -19.53 -32.47
C THR A 138 33.94 -20.89 -33.17
N PRO A 139 32.77 -21.17 -33.76
CA PRO A 139 32.74 -21.87 -35.03
C PRO A 139 31.97 -21.04 -36.05
N SER A 140 32.72 -20.61 -37.05
CA SER A 140 32.26 -20.17 -38.36
C SER A 140 31.14 -21.05 -38.92
N SER A 141 30.11 -20.47 -39.52
CA SER A 141 29.64 -20.78 -40.89
C SER A 141 28.22 -20.27 -41.14
N ILE A 142 28.13 -19.27 -42.03
CA ILE A 142 27.19 -19.16 -43.16
C ILE A 142 25.70 -19.39 -42.87
N LEU A 143 24.91 -18.31 -42.88
CA LEU A 143 23.64 -18.24 -43.65
C LEU A 143 23.07 -16.80 -43.65
N GLN A 144 23.27 -16.15 -44.80
CA GLN A 144 22.23 -15.48 -45.59
C GLN A 144 21.46 -14.32 -44.95
N GLY A 145 21.81 -13.12 -45.40
CA GLY A 145 21.00 -11.92 -45.22
C GLY A 145 19.63 -12.05 -45.88
N THR A 146 18.61 -11.66 -45.13
CA THR A 146 17.36 -11.16 -45.68
C THR A 146 17.01 -9.89 -44.93
N THR A 147 17.00 -8.81 -45.70
CA THR A 147 16.59 -7.45 -45.33
C THR A 147 15.07 -7.36 -45.33
N GLY A 148 14.52 -6.75 -44.28
CA GLY A 148 13.20 -6.15 -44.32
C GLY A 148 12.11 -6.95 -43.63
N GLN A 149 11.82 -6.58 -42.38
CA GLN A 149 10.45 -6.30 -41.94
C GLN A 149 10.51 -5.58 -40.59
N SER A 150 10.25 -4.27 -40.66
CA SER A 150 9.95 -3.40 -39.54
C SER A 150 8.59 -3.79 -38.96
N GLU A 151 8.56 -4.22 -37.70
CA GLU A 151 7.34 -4.36 -36.91
C GLU A 151 7.41 -3.50 -35.64
N PRO A 152 6.24 -3.06 -35.11
CA PRO A 152 6.08 -1.73 -34.56
C PRO A 152 6.18 -1.65 -33.04
N ALA A 153 6.84 -0.58 -32.59
CA ALA A 153 6.64 0.23 -31.39
C ALA A 153 5.69 -0.32 -30.31
N THR A 154 6.27 -0.87 -29.24
CA THR A 154 5.60 -1.05 -27.95
C THR A 154 5.66 0.26 -27.14
N PRO A 155 4.51 0.86 -26.75
CA PRO A 155 4.47 2.12 -26.01
C PRO A 155 4.31 1.82 -24.51
N SER A 156 5.41 1.86 -23.75
CA SER A 156 5.36 1.88 -22.26
C SER A 156 6.76 2.13 -21.68
N SER A 157 7.37 3.27 -21.99
CA SER A 157 8.50 3.79 -21.20
C SER A 157 7.96 4.95 -20.38
N THR A 158 7.86 4.79 -19.07
CA THR A 158 7.44 5.88 -18.17
C THR A 158 8.51 6.97 -18.17
N PRO A 159 8.12 8.25 -18.29
CA PRO A 159 9.06 9.35 -18.48
C PRO A 159 9.96 9.47 -17.25
N PHE A 160 11.21 9.06 -17.42
CA PHE A 160 12.23 9.09 -16.38
C PHE A 160 12.66 10.53 -16.14
N ARG A 161 12.53 10.96 -14.90
CA ARG A 161 12.88 12.26 -14.33
C ARG A 161 14.36 12.58 -14.59
N ASP A 162 14.66 13.39 -15.60
CA ASP A 162 16.04 13.77 -15.98
C ASP A 162 16.30 15.27 -15.77
N GLN A 163 15.99 15.78 -14.57
CA GLN A 163 16.38 17.15 -14.18
C GLN A 163 17.83 17.26 -13.69
N LEU A 164 18.57 16.15 -13.65
CA LEU A 164 19.97 16.15 -13.23
C LEU A 164 20.93 15.59 -14.30
N SER A 165 20.45 15.32 -15.52
CA SER A 165 21.26 14.84 -16.65
C SER A 165 22.15 13.63 -16.35
N ILE A 166 21.84 12.85 -15.31
CA ILE A 166 22.66 11.71 -14.86
C ILE A 166 22.51 10.54 -15.85
N ASN A 167 21.39 10.48 -16.58
CA ASN A 167 21.07 9.35 -17.46
C ASN A 167 21.32 9.63 -18.94
N ASN A 168 22.09 10.67 -19.30
CA ASN A 168 22.45 10.85 -20.69
C ASN A 168 23.50 9.78 -21.07
N PRO A 169 23.13 8.72 -21.84
CA PRO A 169 24.03 7.60 -22.10
C PRO A 169 25.25 8.03 -22.93
N GLN A 170 25.19 9.19 -23.57
CA GLN A 170 26.27 9.71 -24.41
C GLN A 170 27.38 10.43 -23.62
N LEU A 171 27.16 10.84 -22.36
CA LEU A 171 28.15 11.64 -21.59
C LEU A 171 28.73 10.95 -20.36
N SER A 172 28.26 9.76 -19.99
CA SER A 172 28.59 9.14 -18.69
C SER A 172 29.92 8.37 -18.66
N CYS A 173 30.50 8.01 -19.81
CA CYS A 173 31.79 7.29 -19.81
C CYS A 173 32.99 8.23 -19.88
N ASP A 174 32.93 9.27 -20.71
CA ASP A 174 34.09 10.14 -20.96
C ASP A 174 34.39 11.06 -19.78
N SER A 175 33.35 11.68 -19.20
CA SER A 175 33.49 12.59 -18.05
C SER A 175 34.11 11.91 -16.82
N ARG A 176 33.76 10.64 -16.56
CA ARG A 176 34.33 9.88 -15.44
C ARG A 176 35.80 9.50 -15.69
N GLY A 177 36.14 9.18 -16.94
CA GLY A 177 37.51 8.89 -17.35
C GLY A 177 38.41 10.12 -17.23
N GLU A 178 37.94 11.26 -17.73
CA GLU A 178 38.60 12.56 -17.60
C GLU A 178 38.79 12.96 -16.14
N LEU A 179 37.74 12.85 -15.32
CA LEU A 179 37.81 13.15 -13.90
C LEU A 179 38.80 12.24 -13.17
N LYS A 180 38.80 10.93 -13.46
CA LYS A 180 39.79 10.01 -12.88
C LYS A 180 41.21 10.36 -13.29
N LYS A 181 41.43 10.75 -14.55
CA LYS A 181 42.75 11.14 -15.05
C LYS A 181 43.23 12.43 -14.39
N ALA A 182 42.34 13.41 -14.24
CA ALA A 182 42.58 14.65 -13.51
C ALA A 182 42.91 14.37 -12.05
N LEU A 183 42.09 13.57 -11.36
CA LEU A 183 42.32 13.17 -9.97
C LEU A 183 43.59 12.35 -9.79
N SER A 184 43.95 11.47 -10.74
CA SER A 184 45.20 10.70 -10.68
C SER A 184 46.43 11.53 -11.03
N SER A 185 46.26 12.62 -11.78
CA SER A 185 47.34 13.55 -12.12
C SER A 185 47.64 14.52 -10.98
N LEU A 186 46.81 14.54 -9.93
CA LEU A 186 47.10 15.32 -8.74
C LEU A 186 48.36 14.74 -8.07
N PRO A 187 49.43 15.53 -7.92
CA PRO A 187 50.60 15.11 -7.17
C PRO A 187 50.17 14.76 -5.74
N ALA A 188 50.79 13.73 -5.17
CA ALA A 188 50.45 13.24 -3.84
C ALA A 188 50.37 14.42 -2.85
N PRO A 189 49.27 14.55 -2.09
CA PRO A 189 49.02 15.71 -1.24
C PRO A 189 50.17 15.85 -0.23
N ARG A 190 51.00 16.89 -0.41
CA ARG A 190 51.98 17.28 0.60
C ARG A 190 51.33 18.31 1.50
N ASN A 191 50.92 17.85 2.67
CA ASN A 191 50.46 18.69 3.78
C ASN A 191 51.63 19.49 4.38
N GLU A 192 52.33 20.31 3.58
CA GLU A 192 53.34 21.25 4.05
C GLU A 192 52.68 22.62 4.23
N PHE A 193 52.07 22.80 5.40
CA PHE A 193 51.57 24.10 5.84
C PHE A 193 52.73 24.90 6.43
N VAL A 194 53.28 25.83 5.65
CA VAL A 194 54.11 26.90 6.19
C VAL A 194 53.15 27.97 6.68
N ILE A 195 52.97 28.04 8.00
CA ILE A 195 52.26 29.14 8.66
C ILE A 195 53.16 30.36 8.55
N MET A 196 53.15 31.00 7.37
CA MET A 196 53.65 32.35 7.24
C MET A 196 52.63 33.23 7.95
N VAL A 197 52.88 33.51 9.23
CA VAL A 197 52.27 34.65 9.91
C VAL A 197 52.84 35.88 9.19
N PRO A 198 52.08 36.56 8.31
CA PRO A 198 52.57 37.77 7.69
C PRO A 198 52.77 38.79 8.83
N PRO A 199 53.92 39.49 8.87
CA PRO A 199 54.18 40.45 9.92
C PRO A 199 53.14 41.56 9.82
N GLU A 200 52.53 41.89 10.96
CA GLU A 200 51.62 43.01 11.27
C GLU A 200 51.76 44.24 10.33
N GLU A 201 51.25 44.13 9.11
CA GLU A 201 50.99 45.27 8.24
C GLU A 201 49.50 45.51 8.32
N THR A 202 49.11 46.33 9.30
CA THR A 202 47.93 47.19 9.36
C THR A 202 46.96 46.98 8.19
N GLU A 203 46.24 45.87 8.18
CA GLU A 203 45.24 45.60 7.14
C GLU A 203 44.13 46.60 7.38
N ALA A 204 44.17 47.67 6.58
CA ALA A 204 43.07 48.58 6.40
C ALA A 204 41.84 47.70 6.21
N SER A 205 40.91 47.79 7.15
CA SER A 205 39.64 47.09 7.17
C SER A 205 39.00 47.20 5.79
N GLN A 206 39.26 46.20 4.95
CA GLN A 206 38.44 45.93 3.78
C GLN A 206 37.14 45.48 4.42
N GLU A 207 36.24 46.43 4.58
CA GLU A 207 34.84 46.13 4.82
C GLU A 207 34.46 45.17 3.70
N GLU A 208 34.52 43.87 3.98
CA GLU A 208 33.89 42.86 3.17
C GLU A 208 32.42 43.27 3.19
N THR A 209 32.02 44.03 2.17
CA THR A 209 30.63 44.32 1.86
C THR A 209 30.02 42.96 1.67
N THR A 210 29.46 42.42 2.75
CA THR A 210 28.77 41.15 2.76
C THR A 210 27.59 41.40 1.85
N GLU A 211 27.73 40.97 0.60
CA GLU A 211 26.70 41.12 -0.41
C GLU A 211 25.47 40.44 0.18
N TRP A 212 24.44 41.24 0.47
CA TRP A 212 23.29 40.77 1.22
C TRP A 212 22.57 39.74 0.36
N VAL A 213 22.65 38.48 0.78
CA VAL A 213 21.99 37.36 0.09
C VAL A 213 20.58 37.28 0.67
N GLU A 214 19.57 37.48 -0.20
CA GLU A 214 18.16 37.25 0.14
C GLU A 214 17.94 35.83 0.68
N ASP A 215 17.04 35.71 1.67
CA ASP A 215 16.68 34.42 2.24
C ASP A 215 16.13 33.48 1.17
N ALA A 216 16.53 32.21 1.21
CA ALA A 216 16.10 31.21 0.23
C ALA A 216 14.57 31.09 0.13
N SER A 217 13.85 31.29 1.24
CA SER A 217 12.38 31.30 1.26
C SER A 217 11.77 32.46 0.49
N ASP A 218 12.40 33.63 0.52
CA ASP A 218 11.90 34.86 -0.11
C ASP A 218 12.15 34.81 -1.62
N VAL A 219 13.34 34.33 -2.02
CA VAL A 219 13.67 34.05 -3.42
C VAL A 219 12.71 33.01 -4.00
N ASP A 220 12.42 31.94 -3.25
CA ASP A 220 11.47 30.90 -3.68
C ASP A 220 10.04 31.45 -3.85
N ALA A 221 9.61 32.33 -2.95
CA ALA A 221 8.31 33.01 -3.03
C ALA A 221 8.21 33.92 -4.26
N GLN A 222 9.21 34.78 -4.50
CA GLN A 222 9.27 35.63 -5.70
C GLN A 222 9.26 34.81 -6.99
N ASN A 223 10.05 33.74 -7.04
CA ASN A 223 10.07 32.82 -8.18
C ASN A 223 8.70 32.14 -8.39
N ALA A 224 7.97 31.82 -7.31
CA ALA A 224 6.64 31.27 -7.40
C ALA A 224 5.63 32.28 -7.96
N GLU A 225 5.66 33.53 -7.49
CA GLU A 225 4.81 34.62 -7.99
C GLU A 225 5.08 34.90 -9.47
N ALA A 226 6.35 34.96 -9.89
CA ALA A 226 6.74 35.15 -11.28
C ALA A 226 6.20 34.03 -12.20
N ARG A 227 6.26 32.77 -11.74
CA ARG A 227 5.68 31.62 -12.46
C ARG A 227 4.17 31.71 -12.56
N GLU A 228 3.48 32.13 -11.51
CA GLU A 228 2.03 32.29 -11.51
C GLU A 228 1.59 33.41 -12.46
N LEU A 229 2.26 34.56 -12.44
CA LEU A 229 2.00 35.67 -13.35
C LEU A 229 2.17 35.25 -14.80
N LEU A 230 3.24 34.51 -15.12
CA LEU A 230 3.46 33.96 -16.46
C LEU A 230 2.31 33.02 -16.86
N ARG A 231 1.86 32.15 -15.96
CA ARG A 231 0.72 31.24 -16.23
C ARG A 231 -0.57 32.02 -16.51
N ILE A 232 -0.84 33.09 -15.77
CA ILE A 232 -2.01 33.95 -15.98
C ILE A 232 -1.92 34.67 -17.32
N GLN A 233 -0.76 35.22 -17.67
CA GLN A 233 -0.55 35.88 -18.97
C GLN A 233 -0.72 34.90 -20.13
N LYS A 234 -0.18 33.67 -20.01
CA LYS A 234 -0.38 32.61 -20.99
C LYS A 234 -1.87 32.29 -21.13
N LEU A 235 -2.59 32.09 -20.03
CA LEU A 235 -4.03 31.81 -20.06
C LEU A 235 -4.85 32.94 -20.71
N LYS A 236 -4.47 34.20 -20.50
CA LYS A 236 -5.11 35.35 -21.16
C LYS A 236 -4.90 35.37 -22.68
N LYS A 237 -3.76 34.84 -23.17
CA LYS A 237 -3.45 34.71 -24.60
C LYS A 237 -4.10 33.48 -25.24
N GLU A 238 -4.41 32.45 -24.45
CA GLU A 238 -5.06 31.23 -24.92
C GLU A 238 -6.52 31.47 -25.36
N SER A 239 -7.08 30.57 -26.17
CA SER A 239 -8.42 30.71 -26.74
C SER A 239 -9.51 30.83 -25.66
N GLN A 240 -10.62 31.53 -25.98
CA GLN A 240 -11.73 31.70 -25.04
C GLN A 240 -12.37 30.35 -24.62
N VAL A 241 -12.24 29.32 -25.46
CA VAL A 241 -12.71 27.95 -25.17
C VAL A 241 -11.91 27.36 -24.00
N ILE A 242 -10.59 27.55 -24.01
CA ILE A 242 -9.67 27.11 -22.94
C ILE A 242 -9.88 27.94 -21.67
N GLN A 243 -10.02 29.27 -21.80
CA GLN A 243 -10.29 30.15 -20.66
C GLN A 243 -11.58 29.79 -19.91
N ARG A 244 -12.60 29.30 -20.64
CA ARG A 244 -13.88 28.84 -20.07
C ARG A 244 -13.87 27.39 -19.61
N GLY A 245 -12.77 26.65 -19.80
CA GLY A 245 -12.67 25.23 -19.46
C GLY A 245 -13.63 24.34 -20.26
N LEU A 246 -13.95 24.72 -21.51
CA LEU A 246 -14.84 23.94 -22.36
C LEU A 246 -14.13 22.71 -22.94
N PRO A 247 -14.87 21.60 -23.23
CA PRO A 247 -14.26 20.39 -23.75
C PRO A 247 -13.57 20.59 -25.10
N LYS A 248 -12.31 20.18 -25.17
CA LYS A 248 -11.49 20.12 -26.38
C LYS A 248 -11.90 18.91 -27.24
N PRO A 249 -12.12 19.06 -28.56
CA PRO A 249 -12.46 17.93 -29.41
C PRO A 249 -11.26 16.99 -29.56
N SER A 250 -11.51 15.67 -29.58
CA SER A 250 -10.44 14.68 -29.74
C SER A 250 -9.90 14.62 -31.17
N LYS A 251 -10.70 14.99 -32.17
CA LYS A 251 -10.33 15.04 -33.58
C LYS A 251 -11.05 16.20 -34.25
N ILE A 252 -10.33 16.95 -35.08
CA ILE A 252 -10.91 18.04 -35.86
C ILE A 252 -11.63 17.46 -37.09
N ASN A 253 -12.88 17.85 -37.30
CA ASN A 253 -13.60 17.55 -38.53
C ASN A 253 -13.35 18.63 -39.57
N GLU A 254 -12.31 18.45 -40.39
CA GLU A 254 -11.92 19.39 -41.45
C GLU A 254 -13.05 19.69 -42.45
N GLN A 255 -14.02 18.78 -42.61
CA GLN A 255 -15.14 18.97 -43.53
C GLN A 255 -16.04 20.15 -43.16
N SER A 256 -16.06 20.54 -41.87
CA SER A 256 -16.91 21.64 -41.38
C SER A 256 -16.36 23.02 -41.75
N PHE A 257 -15.08 23.10 -42.11
CA PHE A 257 -14.36 24.35 -42.40
C PHE A 257 -14.01 24.51 -43.90
N LYS A 258 -14.55 23.66 -44.78
CA LYS A 258 -14.29 23.77 -46.21
C LYS A 258 -14.91 25.05 -46.78
N PRO A 259 -14.19 25.79 -47.65
CA PRO A 259 -14.70 27.02 -48.24
C PRO A 259 -15.91 26.72 -49.14
N ILE A 260 -16.97 27.50 -48.98
CA ILE A 260 -18.15 27.44 -49.84
C ILE A 260 -17.90 28.46 -50.94
N SER A 261 -17.58 27.98 -52.15
CA SER A 261 -17.32 28.84 -53.32
C SER A 261 -18.56 29.62 -53.77
N GLY A 262 -18.94 30.62 -52.98
CA GLY A 262 -20.00 31.58 -53.22
C GLY A 262 -19.42 32.87 -53.75
N LYS A 263 -20.16 33.54 -54.64
CA LYS A 263 -19.72 34.81 -55.24
C LYS A 263 -20.04 36.04 -54.38
N SER A 264 -20.88 35.89 -53.35
CA SER A 264 -21.24 37.00 -52.47
C SER A 264 -20.07 37.38 -51.57
N ASP A 265 -19.93 38.67 -51.28
CA ASP A 265 -18.87 39.14 -50.38
C ASP A 265 -19.04 38.60 -48.95
N ILE A 266 -20.29 38.35 -48.53
CA ILE A 266 -20.60 37.65 -47.28
C ILE A 266 -20.01 36.23 -47.27
N ALA A 267 -20.12 35.48 -48.37
CA ALA A 267 -19.57 34.11 -48.43
C ALA A 267 -18.04 34.12 -48.39
N LYS A 268 -17.39 35.11 -49.03
CA LYS A 268 -15.93 35.28 -48.94
C LYS A 268 -15.50 35.62 -47.51
N ALA A 269 -16.25 36.49 -46.82
CA ALA A 269 -15.99 36.81 -45.41
C ALA A 269 -16.17 35.58 -44.51
N ASP A 270 -17.24 34.81 -44.70
CA ASP A 270 -17.47 33.55 -43.97
C ASP A 270 -16.36 32.53 -44.19
N ASP A 271 -15.83 32.42 -45.40
CA ASP A 271 -14.72 31.51 -45.72
C ASP A 271 -13.41 31.93 -45.04
N VAL A 272 -13.14 33.25 -44.94
CA VAL A 272 -12.01 33.78 -44.16
C VAL A 272 -12.18 33.43 -42.67
N ILE A 273 -13.37 33.68 -42.10
CA ILE A 273 -13.66 33.36 -40.70
C ILE A 273 -13.48 31.85 -40.43
N LYS A 274 -13.97 30.98 -41.30
CA LYS A 274 -13.81 29.52 -41.15
C LYS A 274 -12.35 29.08 -41.20
N ALA A 275 -11.52 29.73 -42.03
CA ALA A 275 -10.09 29.44 -42.11
C ALA A 275 -9.40 29.78 -40.79
N GLU A 276 -9.68 30.96 -40.22
CA GLU A 276 -9.14 31.38 -38.92
C GLU A 276 -9.65 30.49 -37.78
N MET A 277 -10.95 30.19 -37.73
CA MET A 277 -11.54 29.27 -36.75
C MET A 277 -10.88 27.89 -36.80
N PHE A 278 -10.56 27.40 -38.00
CA PHE A 278 -9.85 26.13 -38.18
C PHE A 278 -8.40 26.20 -37.69
N GLY A 279 -7.71 27.32 -37.91
CA GLY A 279 -6.39 27.59 -37.37
C GLY A 279 -6.37 27.55 -35.84
N ILE A 280 -7.27 28.30 -35.19
CA ILE A 280 -7.45 28.32 -33.73
C ILE A 280 -7.73 26.92 -33.20
N LEU A 281 -8.63 26.17 -33.86
CA LEU A 281 -8.95 24.82 -33.42
C LEU A 281 -7.76 23.85 -33.56
N LYS A 282 -6.94 24.02 -34.60
CA LYS A 282 -5.70 23.24 -34.79
C LYS A 282 -4.63 23.56 -33.77
N HIS A 283 -4.50 24.81 -33.34
CA HIS A 283 -3.66 25.16 -32.20
C HIS A 283 -4.18 24.49 -30.94
N ASP A 284 -5.48 24.63 -30.66
CA ASP A 284 -6.08 24.08 -29.46
C ASP A 284 -5.93 22.55 -29.41
N VAL A 285 -6.10 21.83 -30.53
CA VAL A 285 -6.01 20.35 -30.66
C VAL A 285 -4.59 19.81 -30.71
N ASP A 286 -3.81 20.31 -31.66
CA ASP A 286 -2.54 19.72 -32.07
C ASP A 286 -1.34 20.64 -31.72
N GLU A 287 -1.54 21.73 -30.98
CA GLU A 287 -0.50 22.71 -30.59
C GLU A 287 0.21 23.35 -31.81
N HIS A 288 -0.49 23.50 -32.93
CA HIS A 288 0.02 24.23 -34.09
C HIS A 288 0.29 25.70 -33.73
N PRO A 289 1.45 26.27 -34.11
CA PRO A 289 1.76 27.67 -33.85
C PRO A 289 0.77 28.59 -34.58
N ILE A 290 0.27 29.59 -33.87
CA ILE A 290 -0.52 30.71 -34.41
C ILE A 290 0.31 31.97 -34.23
N ASP A 291 0.07 32.97 -35.07
CA ASP A 291 0.68 34.28 -34.93
C ASP A 291 0.36 34.89 -33.55
N ASP A 292 1.40 35.29 -32.82
CA ASP A 292 1.26 35.91 -31.51
C ASP A 292 0.65 37.31 -31.66
N ILE A 293 -0.63 37.46 -31.32
CA ILE A 293 -1.33 38.75 -31.30
C ILE A 293 -1.13 39.41 -29.94
N SER A 294 -0.89 40.73 -29.92
CA SER A 294 -0.78 41.49 -28.68
C SER A 294 -2.10 41.49 -27.91
N LEU A 295 -2.03 41.48 -26.57
CA LEU A 295 -3.23 41.58 -25.74
C LEU A 295 -3.95 42.91 -25.92
N ASP A 296 -3.20 43.99 -26.20
CA ASP A 296 -3.76 45.32 -26.45
C ASP A 296 -4.57 45.33 -27.75
N ASP A 297 -4.04 44.71 -28.81
CA ASP A 297 -4.74 44.58 -30.10
C ASP A 297 -6.03 43.76 -29.96
N LEU A 298 -6.01 42.69 -29.14
CA LEU A 298 -7.21 41.89 -28.84
C LEU A 298 -8.27 42.69 -28.07
N GLU A 299 -7.85 43.58 -27.16
CA GLU A 299 -8.77 44.44 -26.42
C GLU A 299 -9.38 45.53 -27.33
N GLU A 300 -8.58 46.13 -28.21
CA GLU A 300 -9.03 47.09 -29.21
C GLU A 300 -10.01 46.47 -30.21
N ALA A 301 -9.69 45.27 -30.71
CA ALA A 301 -10.59 44.50 -31.58
C ALA A 301 -11.90 44.13 -30.86
N GLY A 302 -11.82 43.72 -29.59
CA GLY A 302 -13.00 43.44 -28.77
C GLY A 302 -13.92 44.67 -28.61
N LYS A 303 -13.35 45.85 -28.40
CA LYS A 303 -14.11 47.12 -28.35
C LYS A 303 -14.74 47.47 -29.69
N MET A 304 -14.04 47.25 -30.80
CA MET A 304 -14.58 47.50 -32.15
C MET A 304 -15.80 46.61 -32.43
N ILE A 305 -15.69 45.31 -32.14
CA ILE A 305 -16.80 44.36 -32.28
C ILE A 305 -17.99 44.77 -31.39
N GLN A 306 -17.73 45.16 -30.14
CA GLN A 306 -18.78 45.59 -29.23
C GLN A 306 -19.53 46.86 -29.71
N ASN A 307 -18.84 47.77 -30.40
CA ASN A 307 -19.45 48.98 -30.98
C ASN A 307 -20.29 48.68 -32.23
N GLU A 308 -19.92 47.66 -32.99
CA GLU A 308 -20.65 47.22 -34.19
C GLU A 308 -21.87 46.33 -33.85
N MET A 309 -21.79 45.55 -32.77
CA MET A 309 -22.86 44.65 -32.35
C MET A 309 -24.10 45.41 -31.89
N ARG A 310 -25.24 45.10 -32.50
CA ARG A 310 -26.54 45.61 -32.04
C ARG A 310 -26.98 44.87 -30.77
N PRO A 311 -27.77 45.48 -29.87
CA PRO A 311 -28.27 44.81 -28.67
C PRO A 311 -29.04 43.51 -28.95
N GLU A 312 -29.77 43.45 -30.07
CA GLU A 312 -30.51 42.27 -30.53
C GLU A 312 -29.61 41.10 -30.96
N GLU A 313 -28.37 41.39 -31.37
CA GLU A 313 -27.38 40.40 -31.80
C GLU A 313 -26.57 39.84 -30.62
N HIS A 314 -26.77 40.40 -29.42
CA HIS A 314 -26.11 39.93 -28.21
C HIS A 314 -26.72 38.59 -27.76
N ALA A 315 -26.24 37.50 -28.35
CA ALA A 315 -26.59 36.15 -27.95
C ALA A 315 -25.85 35.78 -26.65
N SER A 316 -26.49 35.99 -25.51
CA SER A 316 -25.97 35.46 -24.25
C SER A 316 -26.19 33.94 -24.18
N LEU A 317 -25.14 33.20 -23.78
CA LEU A 317 -25.14 31.74 -23.55
C LEU A 317 -25.92 31.39 -22.27
N ASN A 318 -27.22 31.72 -22.27
CA ASN A 318 -28.13 31.53 -21.15
C ASN A 318 -28.55 30.06 -21.02
N SER A 319 -29.11 29.69 -19.86
CA SER A 319 -29.64 28.33 -19.62
C SER A 319 -30.63 27.87 -20.68
N ASN A 320 -31.45 28.77 -21.23
CA ASN A 320 -32.41 28.44 -22.29
C ASN A 320 -31.71 28.02 -23.59
N LEU A 321 -30.61 28.68 -23.97
CA LEU A 321 -29.86 28.34 -25.17
C LEU A 321 -29.17 26.98 -25.01
N TRP A 322 -28.59 26.71 -23.85
CA TRP A 322 -28.02 25.40 -23.53
C TRP A 322 -29.06 24.27 -23.57
N ALA A 323 -30.28 24.52 -23.09
CA ALA A 323 -31.37 23.56 -23.17
C ALA A 323 -31.79 23.26 -24.62
N VAL A 324 -31.85 24.30 -25.48
CA VAL A 324 -32.14 24.12 -26.92
C VAL A 324 -31.01 23.35 -27.61
N ILE A 325 -29.74 23.64 -27.30
CA ILE A 325 -28.59 22.90 -27.84
C ILE A 325 -28.66 21.42 -27.46
N GLU A 326 -28.97 21.10 -26.20
CA GLU A 326 -29.11 19.73 -25.73
C GLU A 326 -30.29 19.01 -26.39
N GLN A 327 -31.41 19.71 -26.60
CA GLN A 327 -32.52 19.15 -27.34
C GLN A 327 -32.13 18.84 -28.80
N CYS A 328 -31.49 19.79 -29.49
CA CYS A 328 -31.02 19.61 -30.85
C CYS A 328 -29.97 18.49 -30.96
N SER A 329 -29.09 18.34 -29.97
CA SER A 329 -28.07 17.28 -29.93
C SER A 329 -28.70 15.90 -29.71
N SER A 330 -29.73 15.80 -28.85
CA SER A 330 -30.42 14.54 -28.56
C SER A 330 -31.22 14.00 -29.75
N GLU A 331 -31.81 14.90 -30.56
CA GLU A 331 -32.58 14.57 -31.76
C GLU A 331 -31.72 14.43 -33.02
N LEU A 332 -30.41 14.67 -32.91
CA LEU A 332 -29.47 14.55 -34.01
C LEU A 332 -29.22 13.07 -34.35
N ILE A 333 -29.41 12.74 -35.63
CA ILE A 333 -29.17 11.41 -36.17
C ILE A 333 -28.31 11.48 -37.43
N LEU A 334 -27.55 10.41 -37.67
CA LEU A 334 -26.79 10.25 -38.91
C LEU A 334 -27.63 9.45 -39.90
N ALA A 335 -28.11 10.11 -40.96
CA ALA A 335 -28.85 9.48 -42.04
C ALA A 335 -28.13 9.72 -43.37
N GLN A 336 -27.90 8.66 -44.14
CA GLN A 336 -27.17 8.74 -45.42
C GLN A 336 -25.82 9.49 -45.31
N ASN A 337 -25.08 9.24 -44.22
CA ASN A 337 -23.80 9.89 -43.92
C ASN A 337 -23.87 11.43 -43.74
N LYS A 338 -25.06 11.98 -43.49
CA LYS A 338 -25.28 13.39 -43.12
C LYS A 338 -26.02 13.48 -41.79
N PHE A 339 -25.66 14.47 -40.97
CA PHE A 339 -26.35 14.72 -39.72
C PHE A 339 -27.64 15.51 -40.00
N THR A 340 -28.75 14.99 -39.53
CA THR A 340 -30.09 15.57 -39.70
C THR A 340 -30.90 15.38 -38.44
N ARG A 341 -31.99 16.14 -38.29
CA ARG A 341 -32.92 16.01 -37.17
C ARG A 341 -33.89 14.86 -37.45
N LEU A 342 -34.10 14.00 -36.45
CA LEU A 342 -34.96 12.81 -36.59
C LEU A 342 -36.36 13.14 -37.12
N GLY A 343 -36.98 14.23 -36.66
CA GLY A 343 -38.33 14.63 -37.07
C GLY A 343 -38.49 15.05 -38.54
N VAL A 344 -37.40 15.38 -39.24
CA VAL A 344 -37.45 15.81 -40.66
C VAL A 344 -37.49 14.62 -41.61
N LEU A 345 -37.10 13.43 -41.14
CA LEU A 345 -36.98 12.25 -41.99
C LEU A 345 -38.33 11.53 -42.15
N SER A 346 -38.47 10.78 -43.25
CA SER A 346 -39.62 9.91 -43.44
C SER A 346 -39.62 8.80 -42.37
N LYS A 347 -40.80 8.26 -42.01
CA LYS A 347 -40.87 7.17 -41.01
C LYS A 347 -39.98 5.97 -41.34
N LYS A 348 -39.80 5.66 -42.64
CA LYS A 348 -38.91 4.59 -43.09
C LYS A 348 -37.45 4.93 -42.79
N ASP A 349 -36.99 6.10 -43.20
CA ASP A 349 -35.60 6.52 -43.00
C ASP A 349 -35.29 6.77 -41.52
N GLN A 350 -36.28 7.21 -40.73
CA GLN A 350 -36.18 7.29 -39.28
C GLN A 350 -35.87 5.93 -38.66
N ILE A 351 -36.59 4.87 -39.07
CA ILE A 351 -36.35 3.50 -38.58
C ILE A 351 -34.95 3.03 -38.97
N ASP A 352 -34.53 3.26 -40.22
CA ASP A 352 -33.21 2.83 -40.70
C ASP A 352 -32.08 3.56 -39.96
N ALA A 353 -32.20 4.88 -39.77
CA ALA A 353 -31.22 5.68 -39.03
C ALA A 353 -31.18 5.31 -37.53
N LEU A 354 -32.33 5.08 -36.89
CA LEU A 354 -32.41 4.64 -35.51
C LEU A 354 -31.84 3.22 -35.32
N SER A 355 -32.07 2.33 -36.28
CA SER A 355 -31.50 0.97 -36.28
C SER A 355 -29.97 1.01 -36.39
N ALA A 356 -29.43 1.86 -37.27
CA ALA A 356 -27.98 2.07 -37.40
C ALA A 356 -27.38 2.65 -36.10
N LYS A 357 -28.04 3.65 -35.48
CA LYS A 357 -27.64 4.22 -34.18
C LYS A 357 -27.65 3.16 -33.07
N PHE A 358 -28.68 2.32 -33.02
CA PHE A 358 -28.76 1.21 -32.07
C PHE A 358 -27.63 0.21 -32.26
N GLN A 359 -27.30 -0.16 -33.49
CA GLN A 359 -26.21 -1.08 -33.78
C GLN A 359 -24.86 -0.51 -33.35
N LEU A 360 -24.61 0.79 -33.61
CA LEU A 360 -23.42 1.49 -33.12
C LEU A 360 -23.31 1.43 -31.59
N TYR A 361 -24.41 1.71 -30.87
CA TYR A 361 -24.44 1.64 -29.41
C TYR A 361 -24.24 0.21 -28.89
N ARG A 362 -24.80 -0.79 -29.56
CA ARG A 362 -24.58 -2.21 -29.23
C ARG A 362 -23.10 -2.57 -29.35
N ASP A 363 -22.42 -2.13 -30.40
CA ASP A 363 -20.99 -2.42 -30.61
C ASP A 363 -20.09 -1.69 -29.60
N TRP A 364 -20.44 -0.44 -29.26
CA TRP A 364 -19.79 0.30 -28.18
C TRP A 364 -19.98 -0.37 -26.82
N MET A 365 -21.21 -0.80 -26.52
CA MET A 365 -21.54 -1.52 -25.29
C MET A 365 -20.76 -2.84 -25.20
N ASN A 366 -20.71 -3.62 -26.29
CA ASN A 366 -19.92 -4.86 -26.35
C ASN A 366 -18.43 -4.61 -26.12
N THR A 367 -17.88 -3.57 -26.74
CA THR A 367 -16.46 -3.19 -26.55
C THR A 367 -16.18 -2.76 -25.12
N ARG A 368 -17.07 -1.94 -24.53
CA ARG A 368 -16.94 -1.50 -23.14
C ARG A 368 -17.10 -2.66 -22.17
N ALA A 369 -18.08 -3.55 -22.37
CA ALA A 369 -18.27 -4.76 -21.57
C ALA A 369 -17.03 -5.67 -21.59
N LYS A 370 -16.40 -5.88 -22.76
CA LYS A 370 -15.13 -6.62 -22.86
C LYS A 370 -14.00 -5.93 -22.08
N LYS A 371 -13.91 -4.60 -22.12
CA LYS A 371 -12.92 -3.84 -21.33
C LYS A 371 -13.21 -3.94 -19.82
N THR A 372 -14.47 -3.81 -19.40
CA THR A 372 -14.89 -3.96 -18.00
C THR A 372 -14.58 -5.36 -17.49
N ALA A 373 -14.91 -6.42 -18.23
CA ALA A 373 -14.60 -7.79 -17.85
C ALA A 373 -13.08 -8.03 -17.69
N LYS A 374 -12.24 -7.38 -18.52
CA LYS A 374 -10.78 -7.43 -18.34
C LYS A 374 -10.34 -6.70 -17.06
N MET A 375 -10.94 -5.55 -16.76
CA MET A 375 -10.66 -4.79 -15.53
C MET A 375 -11.14 -5.54 -14.28
N GLU A 376 -12.32 -6.14 -14.31
CA GLU A 376 -12.85 -6.97 -13.23
C GLU A 376 -11.97 -8.19 -12.95
N LYS A 377 -11.46 -8.86 -13.99
CA LYS A 377 -10.48 -9.95 -13.81
C LYS A 377 -9.22 -9.46 -13.10
N LYS A 378 -8.68 -8.31 -13.50
CA LYS A 378 -7.52 -7.69 -12.82
C LYS A 378 -7.84 -7.32 -11.37
N LEU A 379 -9.01 -6.73 -11.13
CA LEU A 379 -9.46 -6.34 -9.79
C LEU A 379 -9.65 -7.56 -8.90
N LYS A 380 -10.24 -8.65 -9.42
CA LYS A 380 -10.38 -9.92 -8.70
C LYS A 380 -9.02 -10.50 -8.31
N VAL A 381 -8.01 -10.45 -9.18
CA VAL A 381 -6.65 -10.90 -8.83
C VAL A 381 -6.05 -10.05 -7.71
N LYS A 382 -6.17 -8.72 -7.79
CA LYS A 382 -5.66 -7.80 -6.76
C LYS A 382 -6.39 -7.96 -5.41
N LEU A 383 -7.71 -8.13 -5.46
CA LEU A 383 -8.55 -8.20 -4.26
C LEU A 383 -8.71 -9.63 -3.70
N ALA A 384 -8.36 -10.68 -4.44
CA ALA A 384 -8.56 -12.06 -3.99
C ALA A 384 -7.84 -12.36 -2.66
N GLY A 385 -6.62 -11.83 -2.48
CA GLY A 385 -5.90 -11.93 -1.22
C GLY A 385 -6.68 -11.31 -0.06
N TYR A 386 -7.06 -10.03 -0.19
CA TYR A 386 -7.89 -9.33 0.81
C TYR A 386 -9.24 -10.01 1.06
N GLN A 387 -9.89 -10.55 0.03
CA GLN A 387 -11.14 -11.30 0.16
C GLN A 387 -10.93 -12.59 0.97
N SER A 388 -9.83 -13.32 0.74
CA SER A 388 -9.52 -14.52 1.51
C SER A 388 -9.19 -14.22 2.97
N ILE A 389 -8.44 -13.14 3.23
CA ILE A 389 -8.14 -12.65 4.58
C ILE A 389 -9.44 -12.25 5.29
N GLY A 390 -10.30 -11.47 4.64
CA GLY A 390 -11.60 -11.09 5.18
C GLY A 390 -12.48 -12.29 5.49
N GLN A 391 -12.55 -13.28 4.60
CA GLN A 391 -13.28 -14.53 4.85
C GLN A 391 -12.70 -15.34 6.00
N HIS A 392 -11.37 -15.37 6.16
CA HIS A 392 -10.72 -16.05 7.27
C HIS A 392 -10.99 -15.36 8.60
N LEU A 393 -10.88 -14.03 8.66
CA LEU A 393 -11.21 -13.24 9.84
C LEU A 393 -12.67 -13.41 10.25
N ILE A 394 -13.61 -13.43 9.31
CA ILE A 394 -15.02 -13.69 9.59
C ILE A 394 -15.19 -15.06 10.27
N LYS A 395 -14.55 -16.11 9.74
CA LYS A 395 -14.60 -17.45 10.37
C LYS A 395 -14.01 -17.46 11.77
N LEU A 396 -12.88 -16.81 11.98
CA LEU A 396 -12.25 -16.72 13.30
C LEU A 396 -13.15 -15.99 14.31
N ILE A 397 -13.81 -14.91 13.87
CA ILE A 397 -14.80 -14.18 14.70
C ILE A 397 -15.98 -15.09 15.06
N GLU A 398 -16.46 -15.91 14.12
CA GLU A 398 -17.54 -16.87 14.37
C GLU A 398 -17.13 -17.97 15.36
N GLU A 399 -15.91 -18.50 15.25
CA GLU A 399 -15.34 -19.49 16.17
C GLU A 399 -15.23 -18.92 17.60
N VAL A 400 -14.61 -17.75 17.76
CA VAL A 400 -14.49 -17.07 19.06
C VAL A 400 -15.86 -16.74 19.66
N ARG A 401 -16.84 -16.36 18.84
CA ARG A 401 -18.23 -16.15 19.30
C ARG A 401 -18.85 -17.44 19.81
N ALA A 402 -18.65 -18.57 19.13
CA ALA A 402 -19.16 -19.85 19.57
C ALA A 402 -18.54 -20.30 20.90
N GLU A 403 -17.22 -20.08 21.08
CA GLU A 403 -16.51 -20.32 22.34
C GLU A 403 -17.03 -19.43 23.47
N LEU A 404 -17.20 -18.13 23.23
CA LEU A 404 -17.75 -17.20 24.21
C LEU A 404 -19.16 -17.64 24.66
N GLU A 405 -20.01 -18.05 23.72
CA GLU A 405 -21.33 -18.58 24.05
C GLU A 405 -21.27 -19.91 24.82
N ALA A 406 -20.27 -20.77 24.56
CA ALA A 406 -20.02 -21.96 25.37
C ALA A 406 -19.62 -21.62 26.81
N CYS A 407 -18.66 -20.72 27.00
CA CYS A 407 -18.23 -20.26 28.32
C CYS A 407 -19.38 -19.59 29.09
N LYS A 408 -20.25 -18.83 28.43
CA LYS A 408 -21.45 -18.26 29.07
C LYS A 408 -22.41 -19.33 29.56
N ARG A 409 -22.65 -20.37 28.75
CA ARG A 409 -23.49 -21.51 29.15
C ARG A 409 -22.87 -22.24 30.34
N GLU A 410 -21.58 -22.54 30.29
CA GLU A 410 -20.85 -23.18 31.39
C GLU A 410 -20.93 -22.35 32.67
N LYS A 411 -20.67 -21.05 32.60
CA LYS A 411 -20.83 -20.14 33.75
C LYS A 411 -22.24 -20.23 34.35
N ALA A 412 -23.28 -20.16 33.52
CA ALA A 412 -24.66 -20.27 33.99
C ALA A 412 -24.94 -21.64 34.65
N THR A 413 -24.35 -22.73 34.14
CA THR A 413 -24.46 -24.05 34.76
C THR A 413 -23.75 -24.12 36.11
N PHE A 414 -22.58 -23.49 36.25
CA PHE A 414 -21.84 -23.44 37.51
C PHE A 414 -22.52 -22.55 38.56
N GLU A 415 -23.11 -21.42 38.16
CA GLU A 415 -23.92 -20.58 39.05
C GLU A 415 -25.15 -21.32 39.59
N LEU A 416 -25.80 -22.13 38.74
CA LEU A 416 -26.90 -22.98 39.18
C LEU A 416 -26.42 -24.08 40.12
N LEU A 417 -25.26 -24.69 39.83
CA LEU A 417 -24.64 -25.71 40.67
C LEU A 417 -24.28 -25.13 42.04
N GLU A 418 -23.70 -23.94 42.11
CA GLU A 418 -23.37 -23.24 43.35
C GLU A 418 -24.60 -23.06 44.25
N LYS A 419 -25.71 -22.55 43.68
CA LYS A 419 -26.98 -22.37 44.41
C LYS A 419 -27.54 -23.70 44.93
N ASN A 420 -27.35 -24.78 44.19
CA ASN A 420 -27.76 -26.11 44.61
C ASN A 420 -26.84 -26.65 45.71
N GLU A 421 -25.54 -26.46 45.58
CA GLU A 421 -24.54 -26.88 46.56
C GLU A 421 -24.70 -26.15 47.89
N GLU A 422 -25.03 -24.86 47.89
CA GLU A 422 -25.31 -24.10 49.11
C GLU A 422 -26.46 -24.70 49.94
N LYS A 423 -27.44 -25.32 49.28
CA LYS A 423 -28.55 -26.03 49.93
C LYS A 423 -28.18 -27.46 50.30
N ALA A 424 -27.48 -28.16 49.41
CA ALA A 424 -27.07 -29.54 49.60
C ALA A 424 -26.05 -29.69 50.74
N ILE A 425 -25.11 -28.74 50.88
CA ILE A 425 -24.09 -28.77 51.93
C ILE A 425 -24.70 -28.68 53.33
N LYS A 426 -25.76 -27.88 53.52
CA LYS A 426 -26.49 -27.79 54.80
C LYS A 426 -27.13 -29.12 55.17
N LYS A 427 -27.77 -29.79 54.20
CA LYS A 427 -28.35 -31.13 54.41
C LYS A 427 -27.28 -32.18 54.70
N ARG A 428 -26.18 -32.18 53.95
CA ARG A 428 -25.05 -33.11 54.14
C ARG A 428 -24.39 -32.90 55.50
N LEU A 429 -24.17 -31.65 55.91
CA LEU A 429 -23.61 -31.31 57.22
C LEU A 429 -24.52 -31.76 58.36
N ASN A 430 -25.83 -31.49 58.27
CA ASN A 430 -26.79 -31.94 59.28
C ASN A 430 -26.83 -33.47 59.39
N LYS A 431 -26.83 -34.18 58.26
CA LYS A 431 -26.76 -35.64 58.24
C LYS A 431 -25.47 -36.13 58.91
N LEU A 432 -24.33 -35.53 58.59
CA LEU A 432 -23.04 -35.91 59.16
C LEU A 432 -22.98 -35.63 60.68
N MET A 433 -23.52 -34.50 61.14
CA MET A 433 -23.60 -34.19 62.57
C MET A 433 -24.47 -35.18 63.34
N GLU A 434 -25.59 -35.61 62.75
CA GLU A 434 -26.45 -36.64 63.34
C GLU A 434 -25.74 -37.99 63.41
N GLU A 435 -25.07 -38.40 62.32
CA GLU A 435 -24.26 -39.63 62.28
C GLU A 435 -23.14 -39.61 63.34
N VAL A 436 -22.43 -38.48 63.48
CA VAL A 436 -21.40 -38.29 64.51
C VAL A 436 -22.01 -38.39 65.91
N THR A 437 -23.14 -37.73 66.16
CA THR A 437 -23.82 -37.77 67.48
C THR A 437 -24.27 -39.19 67.84
N GLN A 438 -24.79 -39.95 66.88
CA GLN A 438 -25.16 -41.36 67.07
C GLN A 438 -23.93 -42.22 67.35
N GLN A 439 -22.83 -41.98 66.63
CA GLN A 439 -21.58 -42.68 66.84
C GLN A 439 -20.99 -42.40 68.23
N GLU A 440 -21.01 -41.15 68.70
CA GLU A 440 -20.57 -40.79 70.05
C GLU A 440 -21.40 -41.46 71.15
N LYS A 441 -22.73 -41.55 70.98
CA LYS A 441 -23.60 -42.28 71.93
C LYS A 441 -23.25 -43.76 71.98
N ARG A 442 -23.10 -44.38 70.81
CA ARG A 442 -22.72 -45.79 70.69
C ARG A 442 -21.35 -46.04 71.31
N GLU A 443 -20.39 -45.15 71.10
CA GLU A 443 -19.05 -45.24 71.68
C GLU A 443 -19.11 -45.16 73.21
N LYS A 444 -19.86 -44.20 73.78
CA LYS A 444 -20.04 -44.08 75.24
C LYS A 444 -20.67 -45.34 75.85
N GLU A 445 -21.67 -45.93 75.20
CA GLU A 445 -22.28 -47.18 75.65
C GLU A 445 -21.28 -48.35 75.61
N LEU A 446 -20.50 -48.45 74.53
CA LEU A 446 -19.46 -49.47 74.37
C LEU A 446 -18.34 -49.32 75.41
N GLN A 447 -17.89 -48.09 75.66
CA GLN A 447 -16.90 -47.78 76.69
C GLN A 447 -17.41 -48.17 78.08
N LYS A 448 -18.66 -47.82 78.41
CA LYS A 448 -19.26 -48.23 79.69
C LYS A 448 -19.33 -49.76 79.84
N ARG A 449 -19.75 -50.48 78.80
CA ARG A 449 -19.75 -51.95 78.82
C ARG A 449 -18.34 -52.54 78.92
N TYR A 450 -17.37 -51.92 78.30
CA TYR A 450 -15.97 -52.32 78.42
C TYR A 450 -15.48 -52.17 79.86
N ASP A 451 -15.79 -51.06 80.52
CA ASP A 451 -15.45 -50.83 81.93
C ASP A 451 -16.09 -51.88 82.86
N GLU A 452 -17.37 -52.20 82.65
CA GLU A 452 -18.09 -53.26 83.39
C GLU A 452 -17.40 -54.63 83.22
N LEU A 453 -17.08 -55.02 81.98
CA LEU A 453 -16.39 -56.27 81.69
C LEU A 453 -14.96 -56.31 82.25
N MET A 454 -14.27 -55.17 82.27
CA MET A 454 -12.94 -55.06 82.88
C MET A 454 -13.00 -55.24 84.40
N GLN A 455 -14.04 -54.72 85.05
CA GLN A 455 -14.31 -54.96 86.47
C GLN A 455 -14.63 -56.43 86.75
N GLU A 456 -15.47 -57.08 85.95
CA GLU A 456 -15.74 -58.52 86.08
C GLU A 456 -14.47 -59.36 85.90
N LYS A 457 -13.66 -59.07 84.88
CA LYS A 457 -12.38 -59.73 84.65
C LYS A 457 -11.45 -59.57 85.86
N TRP A 458 -11.38 -58.37 86.44
CA TRP A 458 -10.58 -58.11 87.64
C TRP A 458 -11.11 -58.91 88.84
N ASN A 459 -12.42 -58.95 89.07
CA ASN A 459 -13.05 -59.73 90.13
C ASN A 459 -12.77 -61.24 90.00
N ILE A 460 -12.88 -61.78 88.78
CA ILE A 460 -12.55 -63.19 88.50
C ILE A 460 -11.06 -63.45 88.71
N GLY A 461 -10.18 -62.54 88.28
CA GLY A 461 -8.75 -62.63 88.53
C GLY A 461 -8.41 -62.66 90.02
N GLN A 462 -9.04 -61.80 90.82
CA GLN A 462 -8.91 -61.80 92.28
C GLN A 462 -9.43 -63.10 92.91
N ALA A 463 -10.55 -63.65 92.40
CA ALA A 463 -11.10 -64.91 92.87
C ALA A 463 -10.17 -66.10 92.56
N LEU A 464 -9.56 -66.14 91.36
CA LEU A 464 -8.58 -67.14 90.97
C LEU A 464 -7.33 -67.07 91.84
N VAL A 465 -6.77 -65.87 92.08
CA VAL A 465 -5.62 -65.70 92.98
C VAL A 465 -5.94 -66.18 94.40
N ARG A 466 -7.14 -65.92 94.91
CA ARG A 466 -7.60 -66.42 96.22
C ARG A 466 -7.73 -67.95 96.23
N MET A 467 -8.24 -68.56 95.16
CA MET A 467 -8.33 -70.01 95.03
C MET A 467 -6.93 -70.65 94.97
N ASP A 468 -6.01 -70.12 94.16
CA ASP A 468 -4.64 -70.62 94.05
C ASP A 468 -3.87 -70.47 95.37
N ALA A 469 -4.07 -69.37 96.10
CA ALA A 469 -3.50 -69.17 97.43
C ALA A 469 -4.05 -70.19 98.46
N THR A 470 -5.30 -70.63 98.29
CA THR A 470 -5.91 -71.66 99.15
C THR A 470 -5.40 -73.07 98.82
N ILE A 471 -5.11 -73.34 97.54
CA ILE A 471 -4.61 -74.66 97.08
C ILE A 471 -3.10 -74.81 97.35
N THR A 472 -2.31 -73.74 97.22
CA THR A 472 -0.87 -73.77 97.51
C THR A 472 -0.54 -73.69 99.00
N ALA A 473 -1.51 -73.35 99.85
CA ALA A 473 -1.37 -73.50 101.28
C ALA A 473 -1.35 -75.00 101.64
N GLN A 474 -0.14 -75.57 101.67
CA GLN A 474 0.11 -76.91 102.19
C GLN A 474 -0.65 -77.10 103.52
N PRO A 475 -1.44 -78.19 103.67
CA PRO A 475 -2.14 -78.46 104.90
C PRO A 475 -1.13 -78.54 106.04
N VAL A 476 -1.29 -77.69 107.05
CA VAL A 476 -0.49 -77.76 108.28
C VAL A 476 -0.76 -79.12 108.90
N THR A 477 0.19 -80.03 108.75
CA THR A 477 0.18 -81.31 109.45
C THR A 477 0.43 -81.01 110.93
N TYR A 478 -0.64 -81.06 111.72
CA TYR A 478 -0.51 -81.17 113.16
C TYR A 478 0.10 -82.53 113.48
N GLN A 479 1.16 -82.49 114.29
CA GLN A 479 2.03 -83.60 114.69
C GLN A 479 1.29 -84.81 115.26
#